data_AF-A0A1E7FUU3-F1
#
_entry.id   AF-A0A1E7FUU3-F1
#
_cell.length_a   1.000
_cell.length_b   1.000
_cell.length_c   1.000
_cell.angle_alpha   90.00
_cell.angle_beta   90.00
_cell.angle_gamma   90.00
#
_symmetry.space_group_name_H-M   'P 1'
#
loop_
_entity.id
_entity.type
_entity.pdbx_description
1 polymer ?
#
loop_
_entity_poly.entity_id
_entity_poly.type
_entity_poly.pdbx_seq_one_letter_code
_entity_poly.pdbx_strand_id
1 'polypeptide(L)'
;MRDSIDTTLTTDQMIKEVLLSSRFHMPFLHQTKVGPSTIKGAGRGLFAAVDINEGEIITCYPGDALLYEMMSSPSSLDEYDDEEYDEDHEDESDDEYEDHNEMVLWGTHVPDNDRWEDDTVFDGSETNPPLIDYVVSVDDQYSVMGHPALDGNPAYYGHYANDGAGHIALESDNNNNIGVEENVAAYVRKSLEVANAIHHSFEFRGLHVVTVATRDIQAGDEILVTYGPDYWLMWS
;
A
#
# COMPACT_ATOMS: atom_id res chain seq x y z
N MET A 1 -32.67 -15.43 16.16
CA MET A 1 -32.86 -13.97 16.18
C MET A 1 -31.45 -13.43 16.04
N ARG A 2 -31.02 -13.12 14.81
CA ARG A 2 -29.64 -12.64 14.57
C ARG A 2 -29.61 -11.22 15.10
N ASP A 3 -28.84 -10.98 16.15
CA ASP A 3 -28.60 -9.64 16.64
C ASP A 3 -27.97 -8.84 15.50
N SER A 4 -28.67 -7.79 15.07
CA SER A 4 -28.11 -6.85 14.11
C SER A 4 -26.93 -6.18 14.79
N ILE A 5 -25.71 -6.57 14.42
CA ILE A 5 -24.50 -5.87 14.81
C ILE A 5 -24.73 -4.42 14.37
N ASP A 6 -24.81 -3.52 15.36
CA ASP A 6 -24.97 -2.09 15.14
C ASP A 6 -23.66 -1.57 14.53
N THR A 7 -23.55 -1.67 13.20
CA THR A 7 -22.38 -1.30 12.40
C THR A 7 -22.25 0.21 12.23
N THR A 8 -22.58 1.00 13.26
CA THR A 8 -22.33 2.43 13.22
C THR A 8 -20.86 2.68 13.51
N LEU A 9 -20.14 3.15 12.48
CA LEU A 9 -18.76 3.65 12.64
C LEU A 9 -18.71 4.66 13.79
N THR A 10 -17.67 4.56 14.60
CA THR A 10 -17.40 5.57 15.62
C THR A 10 -17.06 6.91 14.96
N THR A 11 -17.34 8.02 15.64
CA THR A 11 -16.95 9.35 15.14
C THR A 11 -15.47 9.44 14.79
N ASP A 12 -14.61 8.79 15.57
CA ASP A 12 -13.16 8.78 15.34
C ASP A 12 -12.79 8.03 14.06
N GLN A 13 -13.46 6.89 13.76
CA GLN A 13 -13.28 6.17 12.50
C GLN A 13 -13.74 7.01 11.31
N MET A 14 -14.93 7.62 11.39
CA MET A 14 -15.44 8.49 10.33
C MET A 14 -14.48 9.66 10.04
N ILE A 15 -13.95 10.31 11.09
CA ILE A 15 -12.96 11.39 10.92
C ILE A 15 -11.69 10.87 10.25
N LYS A 16 -11.20 9.70 10.67
CA LYS A 16 -10.00 9.09 10.12
C LYS A 16 -10.17 8.74 8.64
N GLU A 17 -11.26 8.07 8.27
CA GLU A 17 -11.58 7.74 6.87
C GLU A 17 -11.64 9.01 6.01
N VAL A 18 -12.31 10.06 6.50
CA VAL A 18 -12.38 11.35 5.78
C VAL A 18 -10.99 11.97 5.62
N LEU A 19 -10.14 11.96 6.64
CA LEU A 19 -8.80 12.56 6.57
C LEU A 19 -7.84 11.77 5.69
N LEU A 20 -7.89 10.43 5.77
CA LEU A 20 -7.09 9.55 4.91
C LEU A 20 -7.48 9.68 3.45
N SER A 21 -8.79 9.76 3.17
CA SER A 21 -9.32 9.81 1.81
C SER A 21 -9.48 11.24 1.24
N SER A 22 -8.83 12.24 1.86
CA SER A 22 -8.88 13.63 1.41
C SER A 22 -7.60 14.08 0.71
N ARG A 23 -7.75 14.96 -0.29
CA ARG A 23 -6.64 15.73 -0.88
C ARG A 23 -6.70 17.20 -0.43
N PHE A 24 -5.77 17.64 0.42
CA PHE A 24 -5.69 19.01 0.89
C PHE A 24 -4.98 19.93 -0.11
N HIS A 25 -5.40 21.19 -0.19
CA HIS A 25 -4.72 22.19 -1.00
C HIS A 25 -3.43 22.66 -0.29
N MET A 26 -2.28 22.10 -0.68
CA MET A 26 -0.97 22.35 -0.08
C MET A 26 0.04 22.82 -1.13
N PRO A 27 -0.05 24.08 -1.62
CA PRO A 27 0.80 24.56 -2.72
C PRO A 27 2.29 24.59 -2.39
N PHE A 28 2.66 24.57 -1.11
CA PHE A 28 4.06 24.49 -0.66
C PHE A 28 4.69 23.11 -0.89
N LEU A 29 3.91 22.07 -1.18
CA LEU A 29 4.38 20.73 -1.54
C LEU A 29 4.51 20.51 -3.05
N HIS A 30 4.47 21.57 -3.86
CA HIS A 30 4.70 21.47 -5.31
C HIS A 30 6.20 21.39 -5.64
N GLN A 31 6.88 20.44 -4.99
CA GLN A 31 8.34 20.26 -5.03
C GLN A 31 8.75 19.05 -5.86
N THR A 32 7.79 18.36 -6.48
CA THR A 32 8.01 17.13 -7.24
C THR A 32 7.39 17.19 -8.63
N LYS A 33 7.82 16.25 -9.47
CA LYS A 33 7.24 15.98 -10.79
C LYS A 33 7.29 14.48 -11.06
N VAL A 34 6.36 13.99 -11.88
CA VAL A 34 6.37 12.59 -12.33
C VAL A 34 7.01 12.51 -13.71
N GLY A 35 7.85 11.49 -13.93
CA GLY A 35 8.49 11.20 -15.22
C GLY A 35 8.74 9.70 -15.40
N PRO A 36 9.38 9.27 -16.50
CA PRO A 36 9.86 7.89 -16.63
C PRO A 36 10.91 7.58 -15.55
N SER A 37 10.78 6.46 -14.86
CA SER A 37 11.72 6.03 -13.82
C SER A 37 13.11 5.73 -14.39
N THR A 38 14.15 5.91 -13.59
CA THR A 38 15.52 5.46 -13.89
C THR A 38 15.70 3.95 -13.67
N ILE A 39 14.77 3.31 -12.95
CA ILE A 39 14.73 1.87 -12.74
C ILE A 39 14.13 1.20 -13.97
N LYS A 40 14.87 0.24 -14.53
CA LYS A 40 14.45 -0.47 -15.75
C LYS A 40 13.17 -1.26 -15.49
N GLY A 41 12.11 -0.93 -16.23
CA GLY A 41 10.82 -1.64 -16.17
C GLY A 41 9.84 -1.11 -15.14
N ALA A 42 10.25 -0.17 -14.26
CA ALA A 42 9.37 0.38 -13.22
C ALA A 42 8.30 1.36 -13.75
N GLY A 43 8.36 1.73 -15.03
CA GLY A 43 7.38 2.65 -15.63
C GLY A 43 7.64 4.10 -15.22
N ARG A 44 6.75 4.69 -14.41
CA ARG A 44 6.84 6.08 -13.95
C ARG A 44 7.58 6.17 -12.61
N GLY A 45 8.17 7.31 -12.32
CA GLY A 45 8.87 7.59 -11.07
C GLY A 45 8.64 9.03 -10.61
N LEU A 46 8.85 9.24 -9.32
CA LEU A 46 8.77 10.53 -8.65
C LEU A 46 10.13 11.22 -8.66
N PHE A 47 10.20 12.48 -9.08
CA PHE A 47 11.46 13.23 -9.15
C PHE A 47 11.36 14.55 -8.39
N ALA A 48 12.45 14.94 -7.75
CA ALA A 48 12.58 16.25 -7.13
C ALA A 48 12.55 17.34 -8.21
N ALA A 49 11.72 18.35 -8.05
CA ALA A 49 11.66 19.53 -8.93
C ALA A 49 12.59 20.67 -8.45
N VAL A 50 12.95 20.64 -7.16
CA VAL A 50 13.86 21.56 -6.47
C VAL A 50 14.77 20.75 -5.54
N ASP A 51 15.79 21.37 -4.97
CA ASP A 51 16.58 20.72 -3.91
C ASP A 51 15.71 20.57 -2.65
N ILE A 52 15.82 19.42 -1.98
CA ILE A 52 15.04 19.06 -0.79
C ILE A 52 16.01 18.67 0.31
N ASN A 53 15.84 19.23 1.51
CA ASN A 53 16.71 18.91 2.65
C ASN A 53 16.24 17.65 3.36
N GLU A 54 17.18 16.95 4.02
CA GLU A 54 16.85 15.87 4.95
C GLU A 54 15.77 16.28 5.97
N GLY A 55 14.76 15.44 6.14
CA GLY A 55 13.64 15.65 7.06
C GLY A 55 12.49 16.51 6.50
N GLU A 56 12.61 17.07 5.30
CA GLU A 56 11.51 17.81 4.67
C GLU A 56 10.41 16.89 4.14
N ILE A 57 9.16 17.36 4.24
CA ILE A 57 8.02 16.69 3.61
C ILE A 57 8.06 16.99 2.10
N ILE A 58 8.15 15.92 1.32
CA ILE A 58 8.25 15.96 -0.14
C ILE A 58 6.85 16.08 -0.76
N THR A 59 5.95 15.18 -0.37
CA THR A 59 4.58 15.03 -0.90
C THR A 59 3.76 14.20 0.09
N CYS A 60 2.44 14.17 -0.06
CA CYS A 60 1.57 13.19 0.57
C CYS A 60 1.42 11.93 -0.29
N TYR A 61 1.14 10.79 0.36
CA TYR A 61 0.58 9.62 -0.30
C TYR A 61 -0.93 9.87 -0.48
N PRO A 62 -1.49 9.62 -1.68
CA PRO A 62 -2.94 9.76 -1.86
C PRO A 62 -3.71 8.64 -1.16
N GLY A 63 -4.83 9.00 -0.54
CA GLY A 63 -5.89 8.04 -0.22
C GLY A 63 -7.01 8.17 -1.25
N ASP A 64 -6.73 7.80 -2.50
CA ASP A 64 -7.77 7.80 -3.54
C ASP A 64 -8.78 6.68 -3.29
N ALA A 65 -8.29 5.54 -2.81
CA ALA A 65 -9.07 4.51 -2.17
C ALA A 65 -8.43 4.13 -0.82
N LEU A 66 -9.24 3.64 0.10
CA LEU A 66 -8.81 3.02 1.35
C LEU A 66 -9.16 1.53 1.29
N LEU A 67 -8.22 0.70 1.71
CA LEU A 67 -8.51 -0.69 2.06
C LEU A 67 -8.77 -0.75 3.56
N TYR A 68 -9.94 -1.24 3.95
CA TYR A 68 -10.30 -1.45 5.34
C TYR A 68 -10.43 -2.94 5.64
N GLU A 69 -9.61 -3.42 6.58
CA GLU A 69 -9.64 -4.79 7.06
C GLU A 69 -10.61 -4.89 8.24
N MET A 70 -11.75 -5.57 8.07
CA MET A 70 -12.59 -5.90 9.20
C MET A 70 -11.91 -6.96 10.04
N MET A 71 -11.60 -6.63 11.29
CA MET A 71 -11.16 -7.63 12.26
C MET A 71 -12.26 -8.69 12.41
N SER A 72 -11.99 -9.91 11.92
CA SER A 72 -12.82 -11.07 12.19
C SER A 72 -13.04 -11.16 13.69
N SER A 73 -14.31 -11.12 14.12
CA SER A 73 -14.64 -11.28 15.54
C SER A 73 -14.03 -12.61 16.01
N PRO A 74 -13.29 -12.66 17.13
CA PRO A 74 -12.64 -13.90 17.61
C PRO A 74 -13.64 -15.00 18.07
N SER A 75 -14.92 -14.90 17.71
CA SER A 75 -16.01 -15.73 18.21
C SER A 75 -16.37 -16.94 17.36
N SER A 76 -15.60 -17.30 16.32
CA SER A 76 -15.84 -18.50 15.53
C SER A 76 -14.95 -19.70 15.86
N LEU A 77 -14.01 -19.57 16.82
CA LEU A 77 -13.02 -20.63 17.11
C LEU A 77 -13.34 -21.57 18.29
N ASP A 78 -14.47 -21.40 19.01
CA ASP A 78 -14.69 -22.08 20.29
C ASP A 78 -15.97 -22.95 20.36
N GLU A 79 -16.36 -23.65 19.29
CA GLU A 79 -17.35 -24.74 19.41
C GLU A 79 -17.08 -25.89 18.42
N TYR A 80 -15.85 -26.44 18.47
CA TYR A 80 -15.65 -27.84 18.06
C TYR A 80 -16.28 -28.73 19.13
N ASP A 81 -17.57 -29.03 18.94
CA ASP A 81 -18.26 -30.08 19.68
C ASP A 81 -17.64 -31.43 19.25
N ASP A 82 -17.12 -32.12 20.24
CA ASP A 82 -16.32 -33.36 20.15
C ASP A 82 -17.26 -34.55 19.84
N GLU A 83 -17.95 -34.51 18.69
CA GLU A 83 -18.77 -35.63 18.21
C GLU A 83 -17.92 -36.62 17.40
N GLU A 84 -17.73 -37.79 18.00
CA GLU A 84 -17.19 -39.05 17.50
C GLU A 84 -17.53 -39.29 16.00
N TYR A 85 -16.53 -39.17 15.10
CA TYR A 85 -16.68 -39.47 13.68
C TYR A 85 -16.66 -40.99 13.42
N ASP A 86 -17.73 -41.49 12.79
CA ASP A 86 -17.73 -42.73 12.00
C ASP A 86 -16.89 -42.51 10.72
N GLU A 87 -15.91 -43.39 10.51
CA GLU A 87 -15.07 -43.48 9.30
C GLU A 87 -15.94 -43.76 8.05
N ASP A 88 -15.75 -42.97 6.97
CA ASP A 88 -15.94 -43.32 5.54
C ASP A 88 -16.56 -42.20 4.66
N HIS A 89 -16.05 -40.96 4.70
CA HIS A 89 -16.32 -39.97 3.65
C HIS A 89 -15.03 -39.44 3.01
N GLU A 90 -14.91 -39.73 1.71
CA GLU A 90 -13.81 -39.36 0.82
C GLU A 90 -13.92 -37.88 0.44
N ASP A 91 -12.86 -37.12 0.75
CA ASP A 91 -12.35 -35.91 0.11
C ASP A 91 -13.32 -35.08 -0.77
N GLU A 92 -14.08 -34.20 -0.14
CA GLU A 92 -14.42 -32.91 -0.75
C GLU A 92 -13.59 -31.85 -0.01
N SER A 93 -12.52 -31.38 -0.67
CA SER A 93 -11.72 -30.25 -0.20
C SER A 93 -12.58 -28.98 -0.29
N ASP A 94 -13.38 -28.75 0.74
CA ASP A 94 -13.94 -27.44 1.03
C ASP A 94 -12.76 -26.54 1.40
N ASP A 95 -12.19 -25.89 0.39
CA ASP A 95 -11.38 -24.71 0.58
C ASP A 95 -12.31 -23.65 1.19
N GLU A 96 -12.44 -23.66 2.52
CA GLU A 96 -13.02 -22.57 3.30
C GLU A 96 -12.15 -21.35 3.03
N TYR A 97 -12.52 -20.59 2.01
CA TYR A 97 -12.04 -19.22 1.82
C TYR A 97 -12.40 -18.48 3.10
N GLU A 98 -11.40 -18.24 3.97
CA GLU A 98 -11.53 -17.28 5.04
C GLU A 98 -11.98 -15.98 4.39
N ASP A 99 -13.26 -15.66 4.59
CA ASP A 99 -13.93 -14.47 4.06
C ASP A 99 -13.34 -13.25 4.78
N HIS A 100 -12.11 -12.89 4.38
CA HIS A 100 -11.49 -11.64 4.77
C HIS A 100 -12.40 -10.54 4.21
N ASN A 101 -13.22 -9.97 5.09
CA ASN A 101 -14.08 -8.84 4.78
C ASN A 101 -13.22 -7.58 4.59
N GLU A 102 -12.52 -7.55 3.47
CA GLU A 102 -11.83 -6.38 2.95
C GLU A 102 -12.86 -5.50 2.25
N MET A 103 -12.82 -4.21 2.56
CA MET A 103 -13.72 -3.23 1.95
C MET A 103 -12.93 -2.10 1.33
N VAL A 104 -13.25 -1.77 0.08
CA VAL A 104 -12.66 -0.63 -0.63
C VAL A 104 -13.54 0.61 -0.46
N LEU A 105 -12.97 1.67 0.11
CA LEU A 105 -13.63 2.96 0.32
C LEU A 105 -13.00 4.04 -0.56
N TRP A 106 -13.76 4.59 -1.51
CA TRP A 106 -13.27 5.63 -2.40
C TRP A 106 -13.35 7.03 -1.80
N GLY A 107 -12.29 7.81 -1.98
CA GLY A 107 -12.24 9.22 -1.60
C GLY A 107 -13.24 10.06 -2.38
N THR A 108 -13.85 11.04 -1.71
CA THR A 108 -14.89 11.89 -2.33
C THR A 108 -14.38 12.74 -3.49
N HIS A 109 -13.07 12.93 -3.61
CA HIS A 109 -12.43 13.64 -4.73
C HIS A 109 -12.22 12.75 -5.97
N VAL A 110 -12.39 11.43 -5.86
CA VAL A 110 -12.25 10.51 -6.99
C VAL A 110 -13.54 10.50 -7.81
N PRO A 111 -13.49 10.86 -9.11
CA PRO A 111 -14.65 10.80 -9.99
C PRO A 111 -15.23 9.39 -10.09
N ASP A 112 -16.55 9.26 -10.18
CA ASP A 112 -17.21 7.95 -10.21
C ASP A 112 -16.73 7.05 -11.38
N ASN A 113 -16.32 7.64 -12.50
CA ASN A 113 -15.78 6.92 -13.66
C ASN A 113 -14.33 6.42 -13.48
N ASP A 114 -13.64 6.87 -12.42
CA ASP A 114 -12.29 6.46 -12.08
C ASP A 114 -12.28 5.53 -10.85
N ARG A 115 -13.45 5.16 -10.31
CA ARG A 115 -13.58 4.17 -9.25
C ARG A 115 -13.64 2.77 -9.86
N TRP A 116 -12.65 1.96 -9.55
CA TRP A 116 -12.56 0.59 -10.03
C TRP A 116 -13.44 -0.35 -9.20
N GLU A 117 -13.98 -1.37 -9.85
CA GLU A 117 -14.64 -2.50 -9.18
C GLU A 117 -13.59 -3.35 -8.47
N ASP A 118 -14.00 -4.12 -7.46
CA ASP A 118 -13.11 -4.88 -6.58
C ASP A 118 -12.15 -5.79 -7.36
N ASP A 119 -12.65 -6.56 -8.34
CA ASP A 119 -11.80 -7.41 -9.20
C ASP A 119 -10.64 -6.63 -9.83
N THR A 120 -10.87 -5.38 -10.25
CA THR A 120 -9.82 -4.55 -10.86
C THR A 120 -8.89 -3.92 -9.80
N VAL A 121 -9.38 -3.69 -8.59
CA VAL A 121 -8.55 -3.22 -7.47
C VAL A 121 -7.53 -4.29 -7.07
N PHE A 122 -7.95 -5.55 -6.97
CA PHE A 122 -7.13 -6.66 -6.47
C PHE A 122 -6.37 -7.40 -7.57
N ASP A 123 -7.01 -7.72 -8.70
CA ASP A 123 -6.42 -8.52 -9.78
C ASP A 123 -5.94 -7.67 -10.97
N GLY A 124 -6.33 -6.40 -11.00
CA GLY A 124 -6.04 -5.52 -12.13
C GLY A 124 -6.92 -5.83 -13.36
N SER A 125 -6.44 -5.46 -14.53
CA SER A 125 -7.12 -5.66 -15.81
C SER A 125 -6.12 -5.85 -16.94
N GLU A 126 -6.60 -6.07 -18.17
CA GLU A 126 -5.71 -6.15 -19.34
C GLU A 126 -4.86 -4.88 -19.56
N THR A 127 -5.34 -3.72 -19.11
CA THR A 127 -4.70 -2.42 -19.37
C THR A 127 -4.13 -1.74 -18.14
N ASN A 128 -4.53 -2.18 -16.94
CA ASN A 128 -4.12 -1.56 -15.69
C ASN A 128 -3.60 -2.63 -14.74
N PRO A 129 -2.45 -2.40 -14.07
CA PRO A 129 -2.07 -3.25 -12.95
C PRO A 129 -3.10 -3.17 -11.82
N PRO A 130 -3.10 -4.14 -10.89
CA PRO A 130 -3.85 -4.04 -9.65
C PRO A 130 -3.65 -2.69 -8.97
N LEU A 131 -4.70 -2.13 -8.39
CA LEU A 131 -4.58 -0.91 -7.58
C LEU A 131 -3.80 -1.19 -6.29
N ILE A 132 -3.85 -2.42 -5.79
CA ILE A 132 -3.10 -2.84 -4.61
C ILE A 132 -1.58 -2.75 -4.80
N ASP A 133 -1.07 -2.69 -6.04
CA ASP A 133 0.35 -2.40 -6.31
C ASP A 133 0.76 -1.01 -5.78
N TYR A 134 -0.21 -0.10 -5.61
CA TYR A 134 -0.07 1.26 -5.10
C TYR A 134 -0.61 1.40 -3.68
N VAL A 135 -0.53 0.34 -2.86
CA VAL A 135 -0.97 0.35 -1.47
C VAL A 135 0.17 0.75 -0.51
N VAL A 136 -0.17 1.51 0.53
CA VAL A 136 0.68 1.70 1.71
C VAL A 136 -0.16 1.52 2.96
N SER A 137 0.29 0.63 3.86
CA SER A 137 -0.34 0.44 5.16
C SER A 137 -0.16 1.69 6.04
N VAL A 138 -1.26 2.12 6.65
CA VAL A 138 -1.29 3.21 7.62
C VAL A 138 -1.17 2.65 9.03
N ASP A 139 -1.96 1.61 9.31
CA ASP A 139 -1.94 0.79 10.52
C ASP A 139 -2.65 -0.54 10.28
N ASP A 140 -2.86 -1.33 11.34
CA ASP A 140 -3.46 -2.67 11.30
C ASP A 140 -4.90 -2.73 10.77
N GLN A 141 -5.54 -1.58 10.48
CA GLN A 141 -6.92 -1.54 9.98
C GLN A 141 -7.05 -0.88 8.62
N TYR A 142 -6.14 0.04 8.29
CA TYR A 142 -6.26 0.87 7.11
C TYR A 142 -5.00 0.85 6.28
N SER A 143 -5.20 0.69 4.97
CA SER A 143 -4.21 1.01 3.97
C SER A 143 -4.75 2.08 3.01
N VAL A 144 -3.87 2.93 2.48
CA VAL A 144 -4.20 3.94 1.47
C VAL A 144 -3.69 3.50 0.11
N MET A 145 -4.47 3.74 -0.94
CA MET A 145 -4.11 3.42 -2.31
C MET A 145 -4.11 4.66 -3.20
N GLY A 146 -3.10 4.75 -4.06
CA GLY A 146 -2.97 5.82 -5.06
C GLY A 146 -3.40 5.41 -6.45
N HIS A 147 -4.38 6.12 -7.01
CA HIS A 147 -4.87 5.80 -8.35
C HIS A 147 -3.91 6.36 -9.43
N PRO A 148 -3.33 5.51 -10.30
CA PRO A 148 -2.24 5.91 -11.22
C PRO A 148 -2.68 6.89 -12.33
N ALA A 149 -3.99 7.08 -12.55
CA ALA A 149 -4.49 8.11 -13.45
C ALA A 149 -4.66 9.51 -12.78
N LEU A 150 -4.63 9.60 -11.44
CA LEU A 150 -4.92 10.84 -10.71
C LEU A 150 -3.65 11.65 -10.38
N ASP A 151 -2.90 11.99 -11.43
CA ASP A 151 -1.63 12.69 -11.38
C ASP A 151 -1.73 14.21 -11.54
N GLY A 152 -2.87 14.82 -11.22
CA GLY A 152 -3.08 16.26 -11.34
C GLY A 152 -2.55 17.14 -10.20
N ASN A 153 -2.11 16.56 -9.08
CA ASN A 153 -1.75 17.31 -7.87
C ASN A 153 -0.39 16.86 -7.30
N PRO A 154 0.69 17.66 -7.48
CA PRO A 154 2.03 17.33 -7.00
C PRO A 154 2.16 17.16 -5.49
N ALA A 155 1.23 17.71 -4.71
CA ALA A 155 1.18 17.47 -3.27
C ALA A 155 0.77 16.03 -2.91
N TYR A 156 0.37 15.20 -3.90
CA TYR A 156 -0.17 13.84 -3.71
C TYR A 156 0.48 12.81 -4.65
N TYR A 157 1.75 13.01 -5.01
CA TYR A 157 2.49 12.09 -5.88
C TYR A 157 3.24 10.98 -5.13
N GLY A 158 3.00 10.76 -3.83
CA GLY A 158 3.75 9.80 -3.03
C GLY A 158 3.76 8.38 -3.62
N HIS A 159 2.64 7.93 -4.18
CA HIS A 159 2.49 6.63 -4.83
C HIS A 159 3.34 6.42 -6.11
N TYR A 160 4.02 7.46 -6.63
CA TYR A 160 4.99 7.33 -7.73
C TYR A 160 6.43 7.09 -7.25
N ALA A 161 6.68 7.11 -5.94
CA ALA A 161 8.00 6.82 -5.41
C ALA A 161 8.28 5.31 -5.53
N ASN A 162 9.33 4.95 -6.26
CA ASN A 162 9.68 3.56 -6.51
C ASN A 162 10.57 2.98 -5.40
N ASP A 163 10.51 1.67 -5.21
CA ASP A 163 11.52 0.97 -4.42
C ASP A 163 12.86 0.92 -5.17
N GLY A 164 13.87 1.57 -4.63
CA GLY A 164 15.19 1.63 -5.27
C GLY A 164 15.92 0.27 -5.35
N ALA A 165 15.52 -0.72 -4.55
CA ALA A 165 16.15 -2.03 -4.43
C ALA A 165 15.24 -3.20 -4.83
N GLY A 166 14.00 -2.95 -5.28
CA GLY A 166 13.03 -4.00 -5.60
C GLY A 166 13.53 -5.06 -6.61
N HIS A 167 14.37 -4.66 -7.56
CA HIS A 167 15.01 -5.60 -8.51
C HIS A 167 15.84 -6.70 -7.83
N ILE A 168 16.44 -6.43 -6.66
CA ILE A 168 17.20 -7.44 -5.91
C ILE A 168 16.26 -8.47 -5.29
N ALA A 169 15.09 -8.03 -4.81
CA ALA A 169 14.10 -8.95 -4.27
C ALA A 169 13.60 -9.92 -5.36
N LEU A 170 13.31 -9.39 -6.56
CA LEU A 170 12.80 -10.16 -7.71
C LEU A 170 13.84 -11.03 -8.43
N GLU A 171 15.12 -10.67 -8.42
CA GLU A 171 16.18 -11.44 -9.08
C GLU A 171 16.61 -12.71 -8.32
N SER A 172 16.13 -12.88 -7.09
CA SER A 172 16.37 -14.02 -6.20
C SER A 172 16.05 -15.38 -6.84
N ASP A 173 15.06 -15.45 -7.73
CA ASP A 173 14.55 -16.73 -8.26
C ASP A 173 15.39 -17.33 -9.39
N ASN A 174 16.21 -16.53 -10.06
CA ASN A 174 16.68 -16.92 -11.39
C ASN A 174 18.10 -17.49 -11.47
N ASN A 175 18.95 -17.41 -10.43
CA ASN A 175 20.33 -17.90 -10.62
C ASN A 175 21.19 -18.27 -9.40
N ASN A 176 20.71 -18.21 -8.15
CA ASN A 176 21.60 -18.52 -7.02
C ASN A 176 20.91 -19.37 -5.94
N ASN A 177 21.62 -20.41 -5.52
CA ASN A 177 21.35 -21.27 -4.35
C ASN A 177 21.51 -20.51 -3.01
N ILE A 178 21.22 -19.21 -3.01
CA ILE A 178 21.31 -18.30 -1.87
C ILE A 178 19.99 -18.43 -1.09
N GLY A 179 20.08 -18.64 0.22
CA GLY A 179 18.90 -18.83 1.05
C GLY A 179 18.03 -17.58 1.10
N VAL A 180 16.72 -17.74 1.35
CA VAL A 180 15.75 -16.62 1.49
C VAL A 180 16.27 -15.53 2.42
N GLU A 181 16.87 -15.90 3.56
CA GLU A 181 17.45 -14.96 4.53
C GLU A 181 18.58 -14.10 3.94
N GLU A 182 19.43 -14.67 3.09
CA GLU A 182 20.54 -13.95 2.47
C GLU A 182 20.03 -12.96 1.39
N ASN A 183 18.96 -13.32 0.67
CA ASN A 183 18.29 -12.42 -0.28
C ASN A 183 17.60 -11.26 0.45
N VAL A 184 16.86 -11.53 1.53
CA VAL A 184 16.26 -10.49 2.37
C VAL A 184 17.35 -9.56 2.93
N ALA A 185 18.46 -10.11 3.43
CA ALA A 185 19.58 -9.30 3.92
C ALA A 185 20.24 -8.46 2.81
N ALA A 186 20.33 -8.99 1.58
CA ALA A 186 20.85 -8.25 0.43
C ALA A 186 19.91 -7.10 0.03
N TYR A 187 18.61 -7.37 -0.04
CA TYR A 187 17.57 -6.36 -0.29
C TYR A 187 17.65 -5.25 0.77
N VAL A 188 17.55 -5.59 2.06
CA VAL A 188 17.57 -4.59 3.15
C VAL A 188 18.82 -3.73 3.10
N ARG A 189 20.00 -4.33 2.88
CA ARG A 189 21.25 -3.58 2.75
C ARG A 189 21.18 -2.61 1.57
N LYS A 190 20.68 -3.05 0.42
CA LYS A 190 20.59 -2.19 -0.76
C LYS A 190 19.57 -1.08 -0.58
N SER A 191 18.39 -1.37 -0.05
CA SER A 191 17.34 -0.37 0.22
C SER A 191 17.89 0.78 1.07
N LEU A 192 18.66 0.48 2.11
CA LEU A 192 19.31 1.49 2.96
C LEU A 192 20.34 2.35 2.21
N GLU A 193 20.99 1.82 1.18
CA GLU A 193 21.95 2.58 0.36
C GLU A 193 21.24 3.53 -0.62
N VAL A 194 20.19 3.07 -1.27
CA VAL A 194 19.58 3.74 -2.43
C VAL A 194 18.35 4.57 -2.09
N ALA A 195 17.55 4.19 -1.09
CA ALA A 195 16.41 4.97 -0.68
C ALA A 195 16.87 6.35 -0.15
N ASN A 196 16.19 7.39 -0.58
CA ASN A 196 16.42 8.77 -0.14
C ASN A 196 15.16 9.41 0.47
N ALA A 197 14.06 8.65 0.55
CA ALA A 197 12.84 9.04 1.21
C ALA A 197 12.16 7.84 1.89
N ILE A 198 11.16 8.12 2.72
CA ILE A 198 10.33 7.11 3.38
C ILE A 198 8.87 7.57 3.44
N HIS A 199 7.93 6.64 3.30
CA HIS A 199 6.52 6.88 3.63
C HIS A 199 6.34 6.80 5.15
N HIS A 200 5.69 7.81 5.72
CA HIS A 200 5.52 7.95 7.15
C HIS A 200 4.08 8.38 7.44
N SER A 201 3.39 7.67 8.31
CA SER A 201 2.11 8.12 8.85
C SER A 201 2.31 9.40 9.67
N PHE A 202 1.61 10.49 9.34
CA PHE A 202 1.74 11.76 10.05
C PHE A 202 1.35 11.59 11.52
N GLU A 203 2.18 12.13 12.44
CA GLU A 203 2.09 11.84 13.88
C GLU A 203 0.69 12.12 14.47
N PHE A 204 0.31 11.25 15.42
CA PHE A 204 -0.99 11.16 16.11
C PHE A 204 -2.12 10.54 15.26
N ARG A 205 -2.35 9.23 15.48
CA ARG A 205 -3.48 8.40 14.99
C ARG A 205 -3.48 8.02 13.50
N GLY A 206 -2.38 8.20 12.76
CA GLY A 206 -2.30 7.73 11.37
C GLY A 206 -3.38 8.35 10.50
N LEU A 207 -3.53 9.67 10.56
CA LEU A 207 -4.61 10.38 9.86
C LEU A 207 -4.26 10.74 8.41
N HIS A 208 -2.98 10.64 8.05
CA HIS A 208 -2.49 10.87 6.70
C HIS A 208 -1.12 10.22 6.52
N VAL A 209 -0.71 9.97 5.27
CA VAL A 209 0.62 9.44 4.96
C VAL A 209 1.39 10.49 4.17
N VAL A 210 2.61 10.77 4.61
CA VAL A 210 3.54 11.71 3.95
C VAL A 210 4.78 10.98 3.49
N THR A 211 5.45 11.54 2.48
CA THR A 211 6.77 11.10 2.03
C THR A 211 7.79 12.11 2.55
N VAL A 212 8.78 11.65 3.31
CA VAL A 212 9.77 12.48 3.98
C VAL A 212 11.15 12.13 3.46
N ALA A 213 11.98 13.15 3.18
CA ALA A 213 13.36 12.95 2.77
C ALA A 213 14.19 12.37 3.93
N THR A 214 14.98 11.32 3.67
CA THR A 214 15.88 10.69 4.67
C THR A 214 17.33 11.16 4.53
N ARG A 215 17.60 11.99 3.52
CA ARG A 215 18.87 12.68 3.24
C ARG A 215 18.57 13.82 2.26
N ASP A 216 19.54 14.71 2.03
CA ASP A 216 19.42 15.74 1.00
C ASP A 216 19.22 15.12 -0.40
N ILE A 217 18.30 15.68 -1.19
CA ILE A 217 17.96 15.26 -2.56
C ILE A 217 18.15 16.45 -3.50
N GLN A 218 18.90 16.27 -4.59
CA GLN A 218 19.11 17.37 -5.55
C GLN A 218 17.94 17.46 -6.54
N ALA A 219 17.70 18.66 -7.07
CA ALA A 219 16.72 18.85 -8.12
C ALA A 219 17.02 17.95 -9.33
N GLY A 220 16.02 17.15 -9.73
CA GLY A 220 16.12 16.21 -10.83
C GLY A 220 16.46 14.78 -10.42
N ASP A 221 16.87 14.53 -9.17
CA ASP A 221 17.05 13.17 -8.66
C ASP A 221 15.70 12.45 -8.53
N GLU A 222 15.71 11.13 -8.74
CA GLU A 222 14.55 10.29 -8.45
C GLU A 222 14.41 10.10 -6.93
N ILE A 223 13.18 10.22 -6.45
CA ILE A 223 12.80 9.95 -5.08
C ILE A 223 12.51 8.46 -4.97
N LEU A 224 13.34 7.78 -4.21
CA LEU A 224 13.31 6.33 -4.01
C LEU A 224 12.99 6.03 -2.55
N VAL A 225 12.06 5.12 -2.35
CA VAL A 225 11.66 4.61 -1.04
C VAL A 225 12.06 3.14 -0.89
N THR A 226 11.65 2.52 0.21
CA THR A 226 11.70 1.08 0.42
C THR A 226 10.27 0.60 0.65
N TYR A 227 9.83 -0.44 -0.06
CA TYR A 227 8.52 -1.06 0.19
C TYR A 227 8.59 -2.08 1.34
N GLY A 228 9.79 -2.53 1.68
CA GLY A 228 10.02 -3.54 2.70
C GLY A 228 10.05 -4.94 2.09
N PRO A 229 10.67 -5.91 2.79
CA PRO A 229 10.76 -7.29 2.29
C PRO A 229 9.38 -7.94 2.20
N ASP A 230 8.47 -7.63 3.13
CA ASP A 230 7.14 -8.23 3.18
C ASP A 230 6.34 -7.96 1.90
N TYR A 231 6.40 -6.73 1.38
CA TYR A 231 5.79 -6.38 0.09
C TYR A 231 6.28 -7.30 -1.03
N TRP A 232 7.59 -7.51 -1.15
CA TRP A 232 8.15 -8.30 -2.24
C TRP A 232 7.92 -9.81 -2.07
N LEU A 233 7.81 -10.29 -0.83
CA LEU A 233 7.54 -11.69 -0.53
C LEU A 233 6.07 -12.08 -0.79
N MET A 234 5.15 -11.12 -0.87
CA MET A 234 3.77 -11.40 -1.28
C MET A 234 3.66 -11.82 -2.77
N TRP A 235 4.66 -11.50 -3.58
CA TRP A 235 4.64 -11.71 -5.04
C TRP A 235 5.64 -12.78 -5.54
N SER A 236 6.41 -13.40 -4.63
CA SER A 236 7.37 -14.48 -4.93
C SER A 236 6.77 -15.86 -4.68
#